data_AF-A0A818PLD2-F1
#
_entry.id   AF-A0A818PLD2-F1
#
_cell.length_a   1.000
_cell.length_b   1.000
_cell.length_c   1.000
_cell.angle_alpha   90.00
_cell.angle_beta   90.00
_cell.angle_gamma   90.00
#
_symmetry.space_group_name_H-M   'P 1'
#
loop_
_entity.id
_entity.type
_entity.pdbx_description
1 polymer ?
#
loop_
_entity_poly.entity_id
_entity_poly.type
_entity_poly.pdbx_seq_one_letter_code
_entity_poly.pdbx_strand_id
1 'polypeptide(L)'
;MAASSIQQVLEIRDASIPKDSLLGNALPGSSLLDVSNIPRQCGLLSNDEINITENYTATQLVTLMALGQLTAEQVLRAYLKRAGIAHQLTNCATEFLGEEAI
;
A
#
# COMPACT_ATOMS: atom_id res chain seq x y z
N MET A 1 25.13 9.02 -19.12
CA MET A 1 24.09 9.91 -18.57
C MET A 1 22.77 9.19 -18.30
N ALA A 2 22.25 8.30 -19.18
CA ALA A 2 20.97 7.61 -18.93
C ALA A 2 20.93 6.70 -17.69
N ALA A 3 22.04 6.04 -17.33
CA ALA A 3 22.09 5.15 -16.17
C ALA A 3 21.89 5.87 -14.82
N SER A 4 22.25 7.16 -14.69
CA SER A 4 22.07 7.88 -13.43
C SER A 4 20.61 8.27 -13.21
N SER A 5 19.85 8.56 -14.28
CA SER A 5 18.43 8.93 -14.16
C SER A 5 17.54 7.75 -13.78
N ILE A 6 17.82 6.55 -14.28
CA ILE A 6 17.10 5.33 -13.87
C ILE A 6 17.34 5.06 -12.37
N GLN A 7 18.59 5.16 -11.93
CA GLN A 7 18.95 4.93 -10.54
C GLN A 7 18.24 5.90 -9.59
N GLN A 8 18.17 7.18 -9.97
CA GLN A 8 17.44 8.20 -9.20
C GLN A 8 15.96 7.85 -9.01
N VAL A 9 15.28 7.39 -10.06
CA VAL A 9 13.85 7.04 -9.97
C VAL A 9 13.64 5.81 -9.08
N LEU A 10 14.53 4.81 -9.15
CA LEU A 10 14.46 3.64 -8.27
C LEU A 10 14.68 4.04 -6.80
N GLU A 11 15.62 4.94 -6.53
CA GLU A 11 15.87 5.45 -5.18
C GLU A 11 14.66 6.21 -4.63
N ILE A 12 14.03 7.08 -5.42
CA ILE A 12 12.80 7.79 -5.03
C ILE A 12 11.67 6.79 -4.73
N ARG A 13 11.46 5.83 -5.62
CA ARG A 13 10.45 4.78 -5.45
C ARG A 13 10.67 4.02 -4.13
N ASP A 14 11.87 3.48 -3.92
CA ASP A 14 12.17 2.63 -2.76
C ASP A 14 12.19 3.45 -1.45
N ALA A 15 12.64 4.70 -1.51
CA ALA A 15 12.65 5.60 -0.37
C ALA A 15 11.22 6.01 0.05
N SER A 16 10.31 6.18 -0.92
CA SER A 16 8.93 6.64 -0.67
C SER A 16 7.98 5.54 -0.17
N ILE A 17 8.30 4.25 -0.32
CA ILE A 17 7.46 3.16 0.22
C ILE A 17 7.20 3.36 1.72
N PRO A 18 5.92 3.35 2.17
CA PRO A 18 5.57 3.46 3.59
C PRO A 18 6.31 2.42 4.44
N LYS A 19 7.04 2.86 5.48
CA LYS A 19 7.97 1.98 6.21
C LYS A 19 7.27 0.86 6.98
N ASP A 20 6.03 1.08 7.39
CA ASP A 20 5.16 0.09 8.04
C ASP A 20 4.51 -0.90 7.07
N SER A 21 4.81 -0.78 5.77
CA SER A 21 4.35 -1.69 4.71
C SER A 21 5.43 -2.65 4.19
N LEU A 22 6.67 -2.57 4.70
CA LEU A 22 7.80 -3.37 4.22
C LEU A 22 7.66 -4.85 4.61
N LEU A 23 7.63 -5.74 3.61
CA LEU A 23 7.50 -7.18 3.82
C LEU A 23 8.78 -7.83 4.36
N GLY A 24 9.95 -7.28 4.04
CA GLY A 24 11.24 -7.83 4.45
C GLY A 24 11.37 -9.32 4.08
N ASN A 25 11.52 -10.18 5.09
CA ASN A 25 11.65 -11.64 4.89
C ASN A 25 10.33 -12.34 4.51
N ALA A 26 9.19 -11.63 4.48
CA ALA A 26 7.89 -12.17 4.09
C ALA A 26 7.66 -12.15 2.56
N LEU A 27 8.65 -11.74 1.76
CA LEU A 27 8.55 -11.80 0.30
C LEU A 27 8.42 -13.25 -0.17
N PRO A 28 7.45 -13.54 -1.07
CA PRO A 28 7.27 -14.89 -1.59
C PRO A 28 8.42 -15.28 -2.52
N GLY A 29 8.63 -16.60 -2.65
CA GLY A 29 9.54 -17.14 -3.67
C GLY A 29 9.02 -16.90 -5.09
N SER A 30 9.92 -16.93 -6.07
CA SER A 30 9.63 -16.65 -7.49
C SER A 30 8.67 -17.64 -8.17
N SER A 31 8.37 -18.78 -7.54
CA SER A 31 7.40 -19.76 -8.05
C SER A 31 5.95 -19.39 -7.74
N LEU A 32 5.70 -18.47 -6.81
CA LEU A 32 4.35 -18.04 -6.46
C LEU A 32 3.86 -16.99 -7.48
N LEU A 33 2.85 -17.36 -8.26
CA LEU A 33 2.29 -16.50 -9.31
C LEU A 33 1.16 -15.60 -8.80
N ASP A 34 0.36 -16.11 -7.86
CA ASP A 34 -0.74 -15.35 -7.26
C ASP A 34 -0.34 -14.80 -5.89
N VAL A 35 -0.22 -13.48 -5.83
CA VAL A 35 0.17 -12.72 -4.64
C VAL A 35 -1.00 -11.93 -4.05
N SER A 36 -2.22 -12.10 -4.59
CA SER A 36 -3.40 -11.31 -4.23
C SER A 36 -3.79 -11.44 -2.75
N ASN A 37 -3.53 -12.59 -2.13
CA ASN A 37 -3.85 -12.86 -0.73
C ASN A 37 -2.78 -12.37 0.26
N ILE A 38 -1.57 -12.04 -0.21
CA ILE A 38 -0.45 -11.67 0.66
C ILE A 38 -0.74 -10.43 1.51
N PRO A 39 -1.32 -9.33 1.00
CA PRO A 39 -1.62 -8.15 1.82
C PRO A 39 -2.44 -8.47 3.07
N ARG A 40 -3.41 -9.39 2.96
CA ARG A 40 -4.23 -9.85 4.09
C ARG A 40 -3.47 -10.76 5.06
N GLN A 41 -2.55 -11.59 4.55
CA GLN A 41 -1.89 -12.65 5.32
C GLN A 41 -0.52 -12.26 5.90
N CYS A 42 0.10 -11.18 5.41
CA CYS A 42 1.45 -10.78 5.79
C CYS A 42 1.60 -10.27 7.24
N GLY A 43 0.49 -10.06 7.95
CA GLY A 43 0.50 -9.60 9.35
C GLY A 43 0.85 -8.12 9.55
N LEU A 44 1.03 -7.35 8.47
CA LEU A 44 1.31 -5.92 8.55
C LEU A 44 0.03 -5.08 8.69
N LEU A 45 -1.07 -5.49 8.06
CA LEU A 45 -2.34 -4.79 8.13
C LEU A 45 -3.13 -5.16 9.40
N SER A 46 -3.71 -4.16 10.05
CA SER A 46 -4.69 -4.37 11.12
C SER A 46 -6.01 -4.90 10.57
N ASN A 47 -6.86 -5.46 11.43
CA ASN A 47 -8.20 -5.91 11.03
C ASN A 47 -9.04 -4.77 10.43
N ASP A 48 -8.90 -3.56 10.98
CA ASP A 48 -9.61 -2.38 10.47
C ASP A 48 -9.06 -1.96 9.09
N GLU A 49 -7.74 -1.98 8.90
CA GLU A 49 -7.11 -1.68 7.61
C GLU A 49 -7.52 -2.70 6.53
N ILE A 50 -7.58 -3.99 6.89
CA ILE A 50 -8.10 -5.05 6.00
C ILE A 50 -9.58 -4.80 5.68
N ASN A 51 -10.40 -4.48 6.68
CA ASN A 51 -11.82 -4.24 6.49
C ASN A 51 -12.07 -3.03 5.57
N ILE A 52 -11.36 -1.92 5.80
CA ILE A 52 -11.42 -0.71 4.97
C ILE A 52 -11.11 -1.02 3.50
N THR A 53 -10.09 -1.84 3.26
CA THR A 53 -9.54 -2.05 1.91
C THR A 53 -10.16 -3.23 1.15
N GLU A 54 -11.01 -4.04 1.78
CA GLU A 54 -11.63 -5.22 1.14
C GLU A 54 -13.16 -5.24 1.17
N ASN A 55 -13.80 -4.67 2.19
CA ASN A 55 -15.22 -4.90 2.43
C ASN A 55 -16.12 -3.71 2.03
N TYR A 56 -15.54 -2.61 1.57
CA TYR A 56 -16.28 -1.42 1.16
C TYR A 56 -15.96 -1.02 -0.27
N THR A 57 -16.98 -0.59 -1.00
CA THR A 57 -16.81 0.14 -2.26
C THR A 57 -16.41 1.59 -1.97
N ALA A 58 -15.88 2.28 -2.97
CA ALA A 58 -15.53 3.70 -2.85
C ALA A 58 -16.74 4.55 -2.40
N THR A 59 -17.94 4.29 -2.92
CA THR A 59 -19.16 5.00 -2.51
C THR A 59 -19.52 4.72 -1.05
N GLN A 60 -19.39 3.48 -0.59
CA GLN A 60 -19.62 3.14 0.82
C GLN A 60 -18.63 3.84 1.74
N LEU A 61 -17.34 3.87 1.39
CA LEU A 61 -16.32 4.61 2.17
C LEU A 61 -16.67 6.09 2.29
N VAL A 62 -17.09 6.72 1.19
CA VAL A 62 -17.55 8.13 1.21
C VAL A 62 -18.76 8.32 2.13
N THR A 63 -19.74 7.41 2.08
CA THR A 63 -20.88 7.45 3.00
C THR A 63 -20.45 7.29 4.45
N LEU A 64 -19.59 6.33 4.77
CA LEU A 64 -19.09 6.11 6.13
C LEU A 64 -18.32 7.33 6.66
N MET A 65 -17.54 8.00 5.81
CA MET A 65 -16.86 9.24 6.16
C MET A 65 -17.84 10.40 6.39
N ALA A 66 -18.87 10.54 5.55
CA ALA A 66 -19.91 11.55 5.73
C ALA A 66 -20.71 11.35 7.02
N LEU A 67 -20.84 10.10 7.48
CA LEU A 67 -21.47 9.73 8.75
C LEU A 67 -20.52 9.86 9.96
N GLY A 68 -19.25 10.22 9.74
CA GLY A 68 -18.24 10.31 10.80
C GLY A 68 -17.82 8.96 11.40
N GLN A 69 -18.13 7.84 10.73
CA GLN A 69 -17.76 6.48 11.18
C GLN A 69 -16.33 6.10 10.80
N LEU A 70 -15.81 6.70 9.73
CA LEU A 70 -14.42 6.64 9.32
C LEU A 70 -13.92 8.06 9.07
N THR A 71 -12.63 8.31 9.27
CA THR A 71 -11.99 9.55 8.83
C THR A 71 -11.31 9.33 7.47
N ALA A 72 -11.12 10.42 6.72
CA ALA A 72 -10.33 10.39 5.48
C ALA A 72 -8.92 9.84 5.72
N GLU A 73 -8.29 10.23 6.83
CA GLU A 73 -6.97 9.76 7.24
C GLU A 73 -6.96 8.25 7.50
N GLN A 74 -7.96 7.68 8.20
CA GLN A 74 -8.05 6.23 8.42
C GLN A 74 -8.14 5.46 7.11
N VAL A 75 -8.99 5.92 6.19
CA VAL A 75 -9.15 5.29 4.87
C VAL A 75 -7.86 5.37 4.08
N LEU A 76 -7.26 6.56 4.01
CA LEU A 76 -6.05 6.79 3.25
C LEU A 76 -4.85 6.00 3.77
N ARG A 77 -4.63 5.99 5.09
CA ARG A 77 -3.55 5.20 5.72
C ARG A 77 -3.66 3.71 5.40
N ALA A 78 -4.88 3.16 5.46
CA ALA A 78 -5.12 1.76 5.12
C ALA A 78 -4.76 1.44 3.66
N TYR A 79 -5.14 2.31 2.72
CA TYR A 79 -4.80 2.14 1.30
C TYR A 79 -3.32 2.37 1.01
N LEU A 80 -2.68 3.39 1.60
CA LEU A 80 -1.25 3.66 1.43
C LEU A 80 -0.42 2.45 1.86
N LYS A 81 -0.72 1.89 3.03
CA LYS A 81 -0.02 0.73 3.56
C LYS A 81 -0.23 -0.52 2.72
N ARG A 82 -1.47 -0.81 2.31
CA ARG A 82 -1.78 -1.92 1.39
C ARG A 82 -1.09 -1.76 0.04
N ALA A 83 -1.07 -0.54 -0.52
CA ALA A 83 -0.42 -0.25 -1.78
C ALA A 83 1.10 -0.43 -1.68
N GLY A 84 1.73 -0.06 -0.56
CA GLY A 84 3.15 -0.31 -0.29
C GLY A 84 3.49 -1.82 -0.24
N ILE A 85 2.60 -2.63 0.34
CA ILE A 85 2.73 -4.10 0.32
C ILE A 85 2.59 -4.62 -1.12
N ALA A 86 1.53 -4.24 -1.82
CA ALA A 86 1.28 -4.68 -3.20
C ALA A 86 2.43 -4.28 -4.14
N HIS A 87 2.98 -3.08 -3.96
CA HIS A 87 4.08 -2.58 -4.77
C HIS A 87 5.33 -3.45 -4.68
N GLN A 88 5.69 -3.96 -3.50
CA GLN A 88 6.81 -4.88 -3.37
C GLN A 88 6.58 -6.21 -4.10
N LEU A 89 5.32 -6.58 -4.35
CA LEU A 89 4.94 -7.83 -5.02
C LEU A 89 4.78 -7.65 -6.54
N THR A 90 4.41 -6.46 -7.00
CA THR A 90 4.01 -6.23 -8.40
C THR A 90 4.73 -5.06 -9.08
N ASN A 91 5.51 -4.26 -8.34
CA ASN A 91 6.18 -3.05 -8.82
C ASN A 91 5.22 -2.05 -9.53
N CYS A 92 4.03 -1.84 -8.97
CA CYS A 92 2.94 -1.10 -9.64
C CYS A 92 2.98 0.44 -9.52
N ALA A 93 3.94 1.00 -8.78
CA ALA A 93 3.98 2.42 -8.43
C ALA A 93 5.38 2.98 -8.69
N THR A 94 5.46 4.24 -9.05
CA THR A 94 6.74 4.93 -9.26
C THR A 94 7.20 5.70 -8.02
N GLU A 95 6.26 6.15 -7.20
CA GLU A 95 6.50 6.95 -6.00
C GLU A 95 5.25 6.92 -5.10
N PHE A 96 5.44 7.06 -3.80
CA PHE A 96 4.37 7.20 -2.81
C PHE A 96 4.42 8.58 -2.16
N LEU A 97 3.41 9.41 -2.41
CA LEU A 97 3.28 10.75 -1.83
C LEU A 97 2.52 10.69 -0.51
N GLY A 98 3.02 9.88 0.43
CA GLY A 98 2.33 9.56 1.68
C GLY A 98 2.22 10.75 2.63
N GLU A 99 3.25 11.61 2.68
CA GLU A 99 3.27 12.80 3.54
C GLU A 99 2.31 13.88 3.03
N GLU A 100 2.21 14.06 1.72
CA GLU A 100 1.32 15.05 1.11
C GLU A 100 -0.14 14.62 1.11
N ALA A 101 -0.39 13.31 1.15
CA ALA A 101 -1.74 12.77 1.10
C ALA A 101 -2.48 12.88 2.45
N ILE A 102 -1.75 12.79 3.57
CA ILE A 102 -2.29 12.80 4.94
C ILE A 102 -2.44 14.23 5.46
#